data_AF-A0A072V962-F1
#
_entry.id   AF-A0A072V962-F1
#
_cell.length_a   1.000
_cell.length_b   1.000
_cell.length_c   1.000
_cell.angle_alpha   90.00
_cell.angle_beta   90.00
_cell.angle_gamma   90.00
#
_symmetry.space_group_name_H-M   'P 1'
#
loop_
_entity.id
_entity.type
_entity.pdbx_description
1 polymer ?
#
loop_
_entity_poly.entity_id
_entity_poly.type
_entity_poly.pdbx_seq_one_letter_code
_entity_poly.pdbx_strand_id
1 'polypeptide(L)' 'MTTSISIQQYIFAILCFALVIMNSGVTSENIHYKVCITKGPCPNNDPACAKFCQNKSYPKGGNCIDNVCCCDK' A
#
# COMPACT_ATOMS: atom_id res chain seq x y z
N MET A 1 25.41 24.99 35.11
CA MET A 1 24.02 24.78 34.63
C MET A 1 23.96 24.81 33.09
N THR A 2 24.90 24.16 32.40
CA THR A 2 25.05 24.25 30.93
C THR A 2 24.90 22.89 30.25
N THR A 3 24.98 21.79 30.99
CA THR A 3 24.88 20.42 30.48
C THR A 3 23.43 19.96 30.29
N SER A 4 22.50 20.45 31.11
CA SER A 4 21.09 20.04 31.07
C SER A 4 20.35 20.54 29.82
N ILE A 5 20.66 21.75 29.36
CA ILE A 5 20.04 22.34 28.16
C ILE A 5 20.48 21.58 26.90
N SER A 6 21.76 21.19 26.81
CA SER A 6 22.29 20.42 25.69
C SER A 6 21.70 19.01 25.60
N ILE A 7 21.47 18.36 26.75
CA ILE A 7 20.85 17.02 26.80
C ILE A 7 19.38 17.09 26.35
N GLN A 8 18.64 18.12 26.78
CA GLN A 8 17.24 18.32 26.41
C GLN A 8 17.07 18.48 24.88
N GLN A 9 17.97 19.23 24.24
CA GLN A 9 17.96 19.44 22.79
C GLN A 9 18.28 18.14 22.03
N TYR A 10 19.18 17.31 22.57
CA TYR A 10 19.55 16.03 21.98
C TYR A 10 18.40 15.01 22.02
N ILE A 11 17.71 14.92 23.16
CA ILE A 11 16.54 14.03 23.32
C ILE A 11 15.42 14.44 22.36
N PHE A 12 15.14 15.75 22.23
CA PHE A 12 14.12 16.25 21.32
C PHE A 12 14.43 15.90 19.85
N ALA A 13 15.68 16.07 19.43
CA ALA A 13 16.11 15.69 18.08
C ALA A 13 15.90 14.19 17.80
N ILE A 14 16.31 13.32 18.72
CA ILE A 14 16.14 11.86 18.58
C ILE A 14 14.65 11.50 18.46
N LEU A 15 13.79 12.11 19.27
CA LEU A 15 12.34 11.86 19.23
C LEU A 15 11.75 12.25 17.86
N CYS A 16 12.17 13.38 17.29
CA CYS A 16 11.75 13.80 15.96
C CYS A 16 12.22 12.82 14.87
N PHE A 17 13.47 12.35 14.91
CA PHE A 17 13.94 11.36 13.94
C PHE A 17 13.18 10.03 14.06
N ALA A 18 12.91 9.56 15.28
CA ALA A 18 12.11 8.36 15.50
C ALA A 18 10.70 8.50 14.91
N LEU A 19 10.04 9.66 15.10
CA LEU A 19 8.71 9.93 14.53
C LEU A 19 8.70 9.95 13.00
N VAL A 20 9.75 10.48 12.37
CA VAL A 20 9.87 10.49 10.90
C VAL A 20 10.08 9.07 10.35
N ILE A 21 10.91 8.27 11.01
CA ILE A 21 11.19 6.87 10.61
C ILE A 21 9.94 5.99 10.79
N MET A 22 9.19 6.16 11.88
CA MET A 22 7.95 5.40 12.11
C MET A 22 6.84 5.75 11.11
N ASN A 23 6.69 7.03 10.72
CA ASN A 23 5.70 7.44 9.72
C ASN A 23 6.11 7.11 8.27
N SER A 24 7.39 6.86 8.02
CA SER A 24 7.86 6.31 6.73
C SER A 24 7.74 4.78 6.67
N GLY A 25 7.25 4.15 7.75
CA GLY A 25 6.84 2.75 7.82
C GLY A 25 5.50 2.45 7.14
N VAL A 26 5.27 2.98 5.95
CA VAL A 26 4.57 2.22 4.91
C VAL A 26 5.60 1.95 3.83
N THR A 27 6.59 1.11 4.15
CA THR A 27 7.13 0.23 3.14
C THR A 27 5.94 -0.60 2.69
N SER A 28 5.25 -0.10 1.67
CA SER A 28 4.56 -0.93 0.70
C SER A 28 5.49 -2.10 0.54
N GLU A 29 5.03 -3.25 1.04
CA GLU A 29 5.55 -4.54 0.66
C GLU A 29 5.78 -4.52 -0.85
N ASN A 30 6.49 -5.52 -1.34
CA ASN A 30 6.48 -5.85 -2.75
C ASN A 30 5.07 -6.30 -3.17
N ILE A 31 4.07 -5.43 -3.03
CA ILE A 31 2.68 -5.62 -3.39
C ILE A 31 2.70 -5.38 -4.88
N HIS A 32 2.82 -6.49 -5.62
CA HIS A 32 2.17 -6.60 -6.92
C HIS A 32 0.86 -5.83 -6.81
N TYR A 33 0.78 -4.62 -7.38
CA TYR A 33 -0.34 -3.74 -7.09
C TYR A 33 -1.60 -4.49 -7.56
N LYS A 34 -2.39 -4.96 -6.61
CA LYS A 34 -3.62 -5.69 -6.89
C LYS A 34 -4.73 -4.75 -6.51
N VAL A 35 -5.31 -4.11 -7.52
CA VAL A 35 -6.45 -3.21 -7.31
C VAL A 35 -7.71 -4.04 -7.34
N CYS A 36 -8.24 -4.32 -6.15
CA CYS A 36 -9.49 -5.04 -5.99
C CYS A 36 -10.69 -4.10 -6.16
N ILE A 37 -11.45 -4.32 -7.22
CA ILE A 37 -12.61 -3.55 -7.61
C ILE A 37 -13.86 -4.28 -7.08
N THR A 38 -14.46 -3.71 -6.03
CA THR A 38 -15.67 -4.22 -5.37
C THR A 38 -16.94 -4.17 -6.22
N LYS A 39 -16.91 -3.50 -7.37
CA LYS A 39 -18.02 -3.37 -8.33
C LYS A 39 -17.74 -4.04 -9.69
N GLY A 40 -16.83 -5.01 -9.72
CA GLY A 40 -16.48 -5.76 -10.94
C GLY A 40 -17.34 -7.02 -11.14
N PRO A 41 -17.39 -7.58 -12.36
CA PRO A 41 -18.05 -8.85 -12.63
C PRO A 41 -17.23 -10.01 -12.00
N CYS A 42 -17.42 -10.30 -10.72
CA CYS A 42 -16.82 -11.47 -10.05
C CYS A 42 -17.82 -12.44 -9.42
N PRO A 43 -18.62 -13.14 -10.24
CA PRO A 43 -19.28 -14.38 -9.83
C PRO A 43 -18.38 -15.60 -10.17
N ASN A 44 -17.19 -15.72 -9.55
CA ASN A 44 -16.21 -16.79 -9.84
C ASN A 44 -15.79 -16.91 -11.33
N ASN A 45 -15.76 -15.79 -12.06
CA ASN A 45 -15.44 -15.78 -13.48
C ASN A 45 -14.16 -14.99 -13.76
N ASP A 46 -13.01 -15.61 -13.47
CA ASP A 46 -11.68 -15.05 -13.71
C ASP A 46 -11.49 -14.45 -15.12
N PRO A 47 -11.94 -15.08 -16.23
CA PRO A 47 -11.72 -14.50 -17.56
C PRO A 47 -12.53 -13.20 -17.79
N ALA A 48 -13.66 -13.01 -17.11
CA ALA A 48 -14.41 -11.75 -17.17
C ALA A 48 -13.69 -10.65 -16.37
N CYS A 49 -13.16 -11.00 -15.19
CA CYS A 49 -12.32 -10.10 -14.40
C CYS A 49 -11.06 -9.67 -15.15
N ALA A 50 -10.35 -10.62 -15.77
CA ALA A 50 -9.14 -10.32 -16.55
C ALA A 50 -9.39 -9.34 -17.70
N LYS A 51 -10.48 -9.52 -18.47
CA LYS A 51 -10.87 -8.58 -19.54
C LYS A 51 -11.25 -7.21 -19.00
N PHE A 52 -11.97 -7.16 -17.89
CA PHE A 52 -12.35 -5.91 -17.24
C PHE A 52 -11.11 -5.12 -16.76
N CYS A 53 -10.15 -5.82 -16.17
CA CYS A 53 -8.87 -5.24 -15.77
C CYS A 53 -8.06 -4.74 -16.97
N GLN A 54 -7.96 -5.52 -18.04
CA GLN A 54 -7.28 -5.09 -19.27
C GLN A 54 -7.90 -3.81 -19.86
N ASN A 55 -9.24 -3.71 -19.88
CA ASN A 55 -9.95 -2.49 -20.32
C ASN A 55 -9.71 -1.28 -19.41
N LYS A 56 -9.36 -1.49 -18.15
CA LYS A 56 -9.07 -0.46 -17.14
C LYS A 56 -7.59 -0.04 -17.09
N SER A 57 -6.79 -0.46 -18.08
CA SER A 57 -5.34 -0.23 -18.16
C SER A 57 -4.50 -1.10 -17.22
N TYR A 58 -4.95 -2.34 -16.95
CA TYR A 58 -4.21 -3.37 -16.21
C TYR A 58 -3.82 -4.51 -17.16
N PRO A 59 -2.64 -4.45 -17.81
CA PRO A 59 -2.29 -5.35 -18.90
C PRO A 59 -2.11 -6.81 -18.46
N LYS A 60 -1.78 -7.05 -17.19
CA LYS A 60 -1.69 -8.41 -16.62
C LYS A 60 -3.05 -9.02 -16.29
N GLY A 61 -4.15 -8.27 -16.48
CA GLY A 61 -5.49 -8.74 -16.16
C GLY A 61 -5.77 -8.73 -14.67
N GLY A 62 -6.48 -9.74 -14.19
CA GLY A 62 -6.91 -9.85 -12.80
C GLY A 62 -7.74 -11.10 -12.55
N ASN A 63 -7.88 -11.45 -11.28
CA ASN A 63 -8.57 -12.66 -10.82
C ASN A 63 -9.65 -12.32 -9.78
N CYS A 64 -10.62 -13.22 -9.63
CA CYS A 64 -11.63 -13.10 -8.58
C CYS A 64 -11.09 -13.62 -7.25
N ILE A 65 -11.11 -12.77 -6.22
CA ILE A 65 -10.78 -13.12 -4.84
C ILE A 65 -12.00 -12.74 -4.00
N ASP A 66 -12.61 -13.66 -3.25
CA ASP A 66 -13.76 -13.36 -2.37
C ASP A 66 -14.89 -12.54 -3.05
N ASN A 67 -15.28 -12.92 -4.28
CA ASN A 67 -16.26 -12.20 -5.13
C ASN A 67 -15.87 -10.77 -5.54
N VAL A 68 -14.63 -10.34 -5.33
CA VAL A 68 -14.09 -9.07 -5.84
C VAL A 68 -13.06 -9.31 -6.94
N CYS A 69 -13.08 -8.45 -7.96
CA CYS A 69 -12.15 -8.56 -9.09
C CYS A 69 -10.87 -7.81 -8.77
N CYS A 70 -9.75 -8.52 -8.60
CA CYS A 70 -8.44 -7.94 -8.28
C CYS A 70 -7.55 -7.86 -9.52
N CYS A 71 -7.25 -6.64 -9.96
CA CYS A 71 -6.46 -6.36 -11.16
C CYS A 71 -4.98 -6.17 -10.86
N ASP A 72 -4.11 -6.83 -11.61
CA ASP A 72 -2.65 -6.73 -11.53
C ASP A 72 -2.10 -5.70 -12.54
N LYS A 73 -1.15 -4.83 -12.16
CA LYS A 73 -0.39 -4.01 -13.15
C LYS A 73 0.64 -4.86 -13.84
#